data_AF-A0A529ZIX8-F1
#
_entry.id   AF-A0A529ZIX8-F1
#
_cell.length_a   1.000
_cell.length_b   1.000
_cell.length_c   1.000
_cell.angle_alpha   90.00
_cell.angle_beta   90.00
_cell.angle_gamma   90.00
#
_symmetry.space_group_name_H-M   'P 1'
#
loop_
_entity.id
_entity.type
_entity.pdbx_description
1 polymer ?
#
loop_
_entity_poly.entity_id
_entity_poly.type
_entity_poly.pdbx_seq_one_letter_code
_entity_poly.pdbx_strand_id
1 'polypeptide(L)'
;MWLSGLYGGALICFAIAFASAQVPIVALAGLIAAGAHMGRQIIRLDINNPDQCLKLFKSNNQVGWLIFLGLIGGSVWIWLKPLV
;
A
#
# COMPACT_ATOMS: atom_id res chain seq x y z
N MET A 1 -6.60 -17.74 -3.37
CA MET A 1 -7.62 -17.31 -2.39
C MET A 1 -7.00 -16.86 -1.07
N TRP A 2 -6.15 -17.64 -0.41
CA TRP A 2 -5.54 -17.23 0.88
C TRP A 2 -4.71 -15.93 0.80
N LEU A 3 -3.90 -15.75 -0.25
CA LEU A 3 -3.03 -14.57 -0.42
C LEU A 3 -3.84 -13.28 -0.51
N SER A 4 -4.95 -13.30 -1.27
CA SER A 4 -5.87 -12.18 -1.39
C SER A 4 -6.48 -11.80 -0.03
N GLY A 5 -6.82 -12.78 0.79
CA GLY A 5 -7.33 -12.56 2.15
C GLY A 5 -6.31 -11.87 3.06
N LEU A 6 -5.04 -12.33 3.03
CA LEU A 6 -3.97 -11.71 3.82
C LEU A 6 -3.66 -10.28 3.36
N TYR A 7 -3.56 -10.05 2.05
CA TYR A 7 -3.31 -8.72 1.50
C TYR A 7 -4.47 -7.76 1.77
N GLY A 8 -5.71 -8.23 1.59
CA GLY A 8 -6.91 -7.46 1.94
C GLY A 8 -6.95 -7.13 3.43
N GLY A 9 -6.70 -8.11 4.30
CA GLY A 9 -6.63 -7.90 5.75
C GLY A 9 -5.57 -6.88 6.15
N ALA A 10 -4.37 -6.95 5.56
CA ALA A 10 -3.31 -5.96 5.80
C ALA A 10 -3.74 -4.54 5.39
N LEU A 11 -4.33 -4.37 4.20
CA LEU A 11 -4.84 -3.07 3.74
C LEU A 11 -5.94 -2.52 4.65
N ILE A 12 -6.83 -3.38 5.15
CA ILE A 12 -7.87 -2.99 6.12
C ILE A 12 -7.22 -2.52 7.43
N CYS A 13 -6.25 -3.26 7.97
CA CYS A 13 -5.52 -2.85 9.17
C CYS A 13 -4.84 -1.49 8.98
N PHE A 14 -4.19 -1.26 7.83
CA PHE A 14 -3.62 0.06 7.51
C PHE A 14 -4.67 1.16 7.38
N ALA A 15 -5.81 0.88 6.75
CA ALA A 15 -6.90 1.84 6.65
C ALA A 15 -7.44 2.23 8.03
N ILE A 16 -7.62 1.25 8.93
CA ILE A 16 -8.02 1.47 10.33
C ILE A 16 -6.96 2.30 11.06
N ALA A 17 -5.67 2.00 10.87
CA ALA A 17 -4.58 2.77 11.48
C ALA A 17 -4.57 4.23 10.98
N PHE A 18 -4.76 4.45 9.67
CA PHE A 18 -4.83 5.78 9.07
C PHE A 18 -6.01 6.59 9.63
N ALA A 19 -7.19 5.95 9.73
CA ALA A 19 -8.37 6.57 10.33
C ALA A 19 -8.16 6.90 11.81
N SER A 20 -7.56 5.98 12.58
CA SER A 20 -7.31 6.15 14.02
C SER A 20 -6.28 7.25 14.29
N ALA A 21 -5.28 7.40 13.42
CA ALA A 21 -4.29 8.46 13.48
C ALA A 21 -4.75 9.78 12.81
N GLN A 22 -5.98 9.84 12.29
CA GLN A 22 -6.56 11.01 11.63
C GLN A 22 -5.66 11.57 10.51
N VAL A 23 -5.02 10.65 9.77
CA VAL A 23 -4.12 11.00 8.67
C VAL A 23 -4.94 11.67 7.55
N PRO A 24 -4.42 12.74 6.90
CA PRO A 24 -5.14 13.43 5.84
C PRO A 24 -5.49 12.49 4.67
N ILE A 25 -6.64 12.74 4.04
CA ILE A 25 -7.18 11.90 2.96
C ILE A 25 -6.19 11.73 1.79
N VAL A 26 -5.31 12.72 1.57
CA VAL A 26 -4.25 12.67 0.55
C VAL A 26 -3.30 11.48 0.79
N ALA A 27 -3.04 11.11 2.05
CA ALA A 27 -2.19 9.95 2.34
C ALA A 27 -2.82 8.62 1.90
N LEU A 28 -4.14 8.56 1.75
CA LEU A 28 -4.85 7.38 1.27
C LEU A 28 -4.45 7.02 -0.17
N ALA A 29 -3.95 7.98 -0.96
CA ALA A 29 -3.42 7.71 -2.29
C ALA A 29 -2.28 6.67 -2.27
N GLY A 30 -1.40 6.72 -1.25
CA GLY A 30 -0.34 5.72 -1.07
C GLY A 30 -0.88 4.33 -0.76
N LEU A 31 -1.94 4.25 0.05
CA LEU A 31 -2.61 2.99 0.38
C LEU A 31 -3.35 2.38 -0.83
N ILE A 32 -4.01 3.22 -1.64
CA ILE A 32 -4.64 2.80 -2.90
C ILE A 32 -3.60 2.29 -3.88
N ALA A 33 -2.48 3.00 -4.04
CA ALA A 33 -1.38 2.57 -4.90
C ALA A 33 -0.78 1.23 -4.44
N ALA A 34 -0.59 1.05 -3.13
CA ALA A 34 -0.16 -0.23 -2.56
C ALA A 34 -1.14 -1.36 -2.85
N GLY A 35 -2.45 -1.10 -2.72
CA GLY A 35 -3.49 -2.06 -3.07
C GLY A 35 -3.51 -2.44 -4.54
N ALA A 36 -3.34 -1.47 -5.44
CA ALA A 36 -3.21 -1.72 -6.88
C ALA A 36 -1.96 -2.55 -7.22
N HIS A 37 -0.83 -2.26 -6.58
CA HIS A 37 0.41 -3.05 -6.72
C HIS A 37 0.20 -4.50 -6.30
N MET A 38 -0.37 -4.73 -5.11
CA MET A 38 -0.71 -6.06 -4.61
C MET A 38 -1.70 -6.80 -5.51
N GLY A 39 -2.74 -6.11 -6.00
CA GLY A 39 -3.71 -6.67 -6.93
C GLY A 39 -3.06 -7.16 -8.22
N ARG A 40 -2.13 -6.37 -8.79
CA ARG A 40 -1.33 -6.78 -9.95
C ARG A 40 -0.47 -8.01 -9.66
N GLN A 41 0.12 -8.12 -8.47
CA GLN A 41 0.90 -9.32 -8.08
C GLN A 41 0.01 -10.56 -8.07
N ILE A 42 -1.18 -10.48 -7.46
CA ILE A 42 -2.14 -11.59 -7.40
C ILE A 42 -2.55 -12.05 -8.81
N ILE A 43 -2.84 -11.12 -9.73
CA ILE A 43 -3.26 -11.44 -11.11
C ILE A 43 -2.14 -12.11 -11.91
N ARG A 44 -0.87 -11.76 -11.65
CA ARG A 44 0.30 -12.23 -12.42
C ARG A 44 1.00 -13.44 -11.80
N LEU A 45 0.62 -13.85 -10.59
CA LEU A 45 1.29 -14.90 -9.84
C LEU A 45 1.08 -16.27 -10.49
N ASP A 46 2.17 -16.92 -10.88
CA ASP A 46 2.25 -18.35 -11.15
C ASP A 46 2.98 -19.02 -9.97
N ILE A 47 2.23 -19.78 -9.18
CA ILE A 47 2.76 -20.45 -7.98
C ILE A 47 3.71 -21.60 -8.29
N ASN A 48 3.69 -22.12 -9.53
CA ASN A 48 4.58 -23.20 -9.94
C ASN A 48 5.95 -22.69 -10.42
N ASN A 49 6.12 -21.36 -10.47
CA ASN A 49 7.38 -20.72 -10.84
C ASN A 49 8.07 -20.12 -9.59
N PRO A 50 9.06 -20.82 -8.99
CA PRO A 50 9.71 -20.38 -7.75
C PRO A 50 10.50 -19.07 -7.91
N ASP A 51 11.12 -18.84 -9.08
CA ASP A 51 11.86 -17.61 -9.36
C ASP A 51 10.93 -16.39 -9.43
N GLN A 52 9.75 -16.56 -10.03
CA GLN A 52 8.72 -15.53 -10.04
C GLN A 52 8.21 -15.25 -8.62
N CYS A 53 7.96 -16.29 -7.82
CA CYS A 53 7.54 -16.14 -6.43
C CYS A 53 8.55 -15.32 -5.62
N LEU A 54 9.84 -15.63 -5.73
CA LEU A 54 10.91 -14.88 -5.04
C LEU A 54 10.96 -13.42 -5.51
N LYS A 55 10.82 -13.18 -6.80
CA LYS A 55 10.82 -11.82 -7.37
C LYS A 55 9.62 -11.00 -6.87
N LEU A 56 8.43 -11.60 -6.86
CA LEU A 56 7.22 -10.96 -6.33
C LEU A 56 7.33 -10.71 -4.83
N PHE A 57 7.88 -11.66 -4.07
CA PHE A 57 8.12 -11.49 -2.65
C PHE A 57 9.05 -10.30 -2.36
N LYS A 58 10.19 -10.20 -3.06
CA LYS A 58 11.11 -9.05 -2.92
C LYS A 58 10.47 -7.73 -3.32
N SER A 59 9.56 -7.75 -4.30
CA SER A 59 8.81 -6.56 -4.73
C SER A 59 7.89 -5.99 -3.63
N ASN A 60 7.60 -6.74 -2.56
CA ASN A 60 6.83 -6.22 -1.43
C ASN A 60 7.51 -5.06 -0.70
N ASN A 61 8.81 -4.83 -0.88
CA ASN A 61 9.45 -3.60 -0.39
C ASN A 61 8.81 -2.34 -1.01
N GLN A 62 8.30 -2.43 -2.25
CA GLN A 62 7.62 -1.31 -2.90
C GLN A 62 6.30 -0.94 -2.21
N VAL A 63 5.60 -1.90 -1.59
CA VAL A 63 4.39 -1.63 -0.80
C VAL A 63 4.71 -0.67 0.34
N GLY A 64 5.79 -0.93 1.08
CA GLY A 64 6.24 -0.06 2.17
C GLY A 64 6.52 1.36 1.70
N TRP A 65 7.24 1.50 0.58
CA TRP A 65 7.51 2.80 -0.03
C TRP A 65 6.24 3.54 -0.48
N LEU A 66 5.27 2.85 -1.08
CA LEU A 66 4.02 3.47 -1.52
C LEU A 66 3.22 4.04 -0.35
N ILE A 67 3.11 3.29 0.75
CA ILE A 67 2.44 3.74 1.97
C ILE A 67 3.21 4.92 2.58
N PHE A 68 4.53 4.80 2.70
CA PHE A 68 5.39 5.83 3.30
C PHE A 68 5.34 7.15 2.52
N LEU A 69 5.43 7.10 1.18
CA LEU A 69 5.32 8.28 0.33
C LEU A 69 3.93 8.92 0.40
N GLY A 70 2.87 8.10 0.54
CA GLY A 70 1.53 8.60 0.82
C GLY A 70 1.48 9.42 2.12
N LEU A 71 2.06 8.88 3.20
CA LEU A 71 2.15 9.58 4.48
C LEU A 71 2.94 10.90 4.36
N ILE A 72 4.11 10.89 3.71
CA ILE A 72 4.88 12.11 3.44
C ILE A 72 4.02 13.12 2.66
N GLY A 73 3.37 12.70 1.59
CA GLY A 73 2.51 13.57 0.78
C GLY A 73 1.37 14.16 1.59
N GLY A 74 0.78 13.38 2.49
CA GLY A 74 -0.21 13.84 3.46
C GLY A 74 0.35 14.89 4.44
N SER A 75 1.53 14.65 5.00
CA SER A 75 2.20 15.60 5.91
C SER A 75 2.55 16.91 5.19
N VAL A 76 3.07 16.83 3.97
CA VAL A 76 3.37 17.99 3.12
C VAL A 76 2.08 18.75 2.80
N TRP A 77 0.99 18.06 2.48
CA TRP A 77 -0.31 18.69 2.23
C TRP A 77 -0.79 19.52 3.43
N ILE A 78 -0.70 18.97 4.66
CA ILE A 78 -1.06 19.70 5.87
C ILE A 78 -0.21 20.96 6.03
N TRP A 79 1.10 20.85 5.78
CA TRP A 79 2.03 21.97 5.91
C TRP A 79 1.81 23.07 4.86
N LEU A 80 1.42 22.69 3.64
CA LEU A 80 1.13 23.64 2.54
C LEU A 80 -0.26 24.26 2.62
N LYS A 81 -1.25 23.58 3.20
CA LYS A 81 -2.63 24.07 3.32
C LYS A 81 -2.77 25.51 3.86
N PRO A 82 -2.00 25.98 4.86
CA PRO A 82 -2.08 27.38 5.32
C PRO A 82 -1.43 28.41 4.38
N LEU A 83 -0.71 27.98 3.33
CA LEU A 83 -0.03 28.85 2.36
C LEU A 83 -0.86 29.11 1.10
N VAL A 84 -2.01 28.45 0.95
CA VAL A 84 -2.97 28.56 -0.17
C VAL A 84 -4.32 28.98 0.38
#